data_AF-A0A349WEW5-F1
#
_entry.id   AF-A0A349WEW5-F1
#
_cell.length_a   1.000
_cell.length_b   1.000
_cell.length_c   1.000
_cell.angle_alpha   90.00
_cell.angle_beta   90.00
_cell.angle_gamma   90.00
#
_symmetry.space_group_name_H-M   'P 1'
#
loop_
_entity.id
_entity.type
_entity.pdbx_description
1 polymer ?
#
loop_
_entity_poly.entity_id
_entity_poly.type
_entity_poly.pdbx_seq_one_letter_code
_entity_poly.pdbx_strand_id
1 'polypeptide(L)'
;TLNGRFIAFSKRINSVLVPESFLTWANQKFGQPNTGDFFFLWKKGSIDGPPRSRAELIKMSNEPAFASWEVSPLGNAADRVPASSIVDSAEKIIHPSRIILEVVDSPSASLLQFIEENGYELNREFPKQDLIKKAISGLFLGMGGIGGLLSLLSISTFATSYRLVVTRAAEHARNLLLLGFSRNQVSQIFFSRFLRLFFWVLGGSFILGHATKYFLLIKAAQINLSFPSGFSPESLILLGVYGVLFCWINKKVIEQSVIDLIR
;
A
#
# COMPACT_ATOMS: atom_id res chain seq x y z
N THR A 1 -23.72 27.73 -2.05
CA THR A 1 -23.03 26.51 -2.53
C THR A 1 -22.23 26.89 -3.76
N LEU A 2 -20.90 26.65 -3.76
CA LEU A 2 -20.02 27.03 -4.88
C LEU A 2 -19.95 25.85 -5.87
N ASN A 3 -20.46 26.07 -7.09
CA ASN A 3 -20.36 25.12 -8.18
C ASN A 3 -19.04 25.35 -8.94
N GLY A 4 -18.10 24.41 -8.84
CA GLY A 4 -16.84 24.42 -9.58
C GLY A 4 -16.80 23.29 -10.62
N ARG A 5 -16.22 23.54 -11.79
CA ARG A 5 -16.02 22.55 -12.87
C ARG A 5 -14.51 22.33 -13.05
N PHE A 6 -14.06 21.07 -13.00
CA PHE A 6 -12.63 20.73 -13.03
C PHE A 6 -12.17 20.12 -14.35
N ILE A 7 -10.90 20.41 -14.66
CA ILE A 7 -10.18 20.14 -15.92
C ILE A 7 -8.86 19.40 -15.55
N ALA A 8 -8.93 18.07 -15.37
CA ALA A 8 -7.82 17.09 -15.21
C ALA A 8 -6.82 17.23 -14.01
N PHE A 9 -5.91 16.25 -13.76
CA PHE A 9 -4.44 16.37 -13.45
C PHE A 9 -3.71 15.05 -12.99
N SER A 10 -2.36 15.10 -12.77
CA SER A 10 -1.29 14.11 -13.11
C SER A 10 -0.32 13.68 -11.95
N LYS A 11 0.45 12.59 -12.17
CA LYS A 11 1.44 11.87 -11.31
C LYS A 11 2.72 12.58 -10.89
N ARG A 12 2.85 13.84 -11.25
CA ARG A 12 3.95 14.69 -10.80
C ARG A 12 3.25 15.88 -10.18
N ILE A 13 3.63 16.26 -8.96
CA ILE A 13 3.50 17.67 -8.67
C ILE A 13 4.50 18.31 -9.63
N ASN A 14 4.02 18.79 -10.78
CA ASN A 14 4.80 19.74 -11.59
C ASN A 14 4.83 21.07 -10.82
N SER A 15 5.17 21.05 -9.54
CA SER A 15 5.58 22.22 -8.79
C SER A 15 7.07 22.07 -8.60
N VAL A 16 7.81 22.99 -9.18
CA VAL A 16 9.17 23.24 -8.72
C VAL A 16 9.04 23.68 -7.26
N LEU A 17 9.69 22.96 -6.34
CA LEU A 17 9.86 23.41 -4.97
C LEU A 17 10.68 24.70 -5.05
N VAL A 18 10.02 25.79 -4.68
CA VAL A 18 10.59 27.12 -4.73
C VAL A 18 10.72 27.63 -3.30
N PRO A 19 11.81 28.34 -2.96
CA PRO A 19 11.93 28.99 -1.66
C PRO A 19 10.71 29.88 -1.38
N GLU A 20 10.36 30.05 -0.10
CA GLU A 20 9.29 30.95 0.32
C GLU A 20 9.47 32.36 -0.28
N SER A 21 10.71 32.85 -0.31
CA SER A 21 11.05 34.14 -0.92
C SER A 21 10.64 34.24 -2.39
N PHE A 22 10.75 33.15 -3.16
CA PHE A 22 10.28 33.12 -4.54
C PHE A 22 8.75 33.13 -4.62
N LEU A 23 8.04 32.41 -3.73
CA LEU A 23 6.58 32.47 -3.68
C LEU A 23 6.09 33.87 -3.33
N THR A 24 6.70 34.51 -2.34
CA THR A 24 6.38 35.88 -1.94
C THR A 24 6.63 36.86 -3.09
N TRP A 25 7.78 36.77 -3.76
CA TRP A 25 8.08 37.59 -4.93
C TRP A 25 7.13 37.31 -6.11
N ALA A 26 6.82 36.05 -6.39
CA ALA A 26 5.95 35.65 -7.48
C ALA A 26 4.51 36.08 -7.24
N ASN A 27 4.02 35.96 -6.00
CA ASN A 27 2.72 36.49 -5.60
C ASN A 27 2.68 38.02 -5.71
N GLN A 28 3.77 38.72 -5.35
CA GLN A 28 3.85 40.18 -5.54
C GLN A 28 3.92 40.59 -7.02
N LYS A 29 4.59 39.81 -7.87
CA LYS A 29 4.86 40.17 -9.28
C LYS A 29 3.79 39.67 -10.27
N PHE A 30 3.25 38.48 -10.02
CA PHE A 30 2.34 37.76 -10.91
C PHE A 30 1.04 37.34 -10.24
N GLY A 31 1.01 37.28 -8.90
CA GLY A 31 -0.24 37.12 -8.16
C GLY A 31 -1.11 38.31 -8.50
N GLN A 32 -2.06 38.11 -9.41
CA GLN A 32 -3.04 39.12 -9.74
C GLN A 32 -3.80 39.41 -8.45
N PRO A 33 -3.74 40.64 -7.91
CA PRO A 33 -4.70 41.03 -6.90
C PRO A 33 -6.05 41.02 -7.61
N ASN A 34 -6.88 40.05 -7.26
CA ASN A 34 -8.30 39.99 -7.60
C ASN A 34 -8.65 40.18 -9.10
N THR A 35 -8.58 39.11 -9.89
CA THR A 35 -9.19 39.07 -11.24
C THR A 35 -10.70 39.42 -11.22
N GLY A 36 -11.34 39.37 -10.05
CA GLY A 36 -12.72 39.82 -9.82
C GLY A 36 -12.90 41.31 -9.48
N ASP A 37 -11.83 42.11 -9.42
CA ASP A 37 -11.86 43.53 -9.06
C ASP A 37 -11.41 44.47 -10.19
N PHE A 38 -11.22 43.97 -11.41
CA PHE A 38 -10.89 44.82 -12.56
C PHE A 38 -12.15 45.19 -13.35
N PHE A 39 -12.27 46.47 -13.64
CA PHE A 39 -13.39 47.04 -14.39
C PHE A 39 -12.87 47.86 -15.55
N PHE A 40 -13.59 47.85 -16.66
CA PHE A 40 -13.44 48.90 -17.68
C PHE A 40 -14.05 50.18 -17.13
N LEU A 41 -13.27 51.25 -17.11
CA LEU A 41 -13.74 52.59 -16.78
C LEU A 41 -14.30 53.24 -18.04
N TRP A 42 -15.48 53.83 -17.95
CA TRP A 42 -16.13 54.53 -19.05
C TRP A 42 -16.23 56.01 -18.72
N LYS A 43 -15.74 56.83 -19.65
CA LYS A 43 -15.86 58.29 -19.59
C LYS A 43 -16.52 58.76 -20.87
N LYS A 44 -17.65 59.48 -20.75
CA LYS A 44 -18.38 60.03 -21.90
C LYS A 44 -18.71 58.97 -22.98
N GLY A 45 -19.04 57.75 -22.56
CA GLY A 45 -19.47 56.67 -23.45
C GLY A 45 -18.36 55.85 -24.12
N SER A 46 -17.07 56.14 -23.88
CA SER A 46 -15.94 55.33 -24.34
C SER A 46 -15.12 54.77 -23.19
N ILE A 47 -14.45 53.63 -23.44
CA ILE A 47 -13.55 53.00 -22.47
C ILE A 47 -12.29 53.87 -22.30
N ASP A 48 -11.99 54.25 -21.07
CA ASP A 48 -10.83 55.05 -20.67
C ASP A 48 -9.65 54.17 -20.27
N GLY A 49 -8.86 53.79 -21.28
CA GLY A 49 -7.57 53.13 -21.08
C GLY A 49 -7.68 51.66 -20.63
N PRO A 50 -6.62 51.12 -19.99
CA PRO A 50 -6.61 49.73 -19.55
C PRO A 50 -7.59 49.49 -18.40
N PRO A 51 -8.04 48.24 -18.18
CA PRO A 51 -8.85 47.88 -17.02
C PRO A 51 -8.19 48.31 -15.72
N ARG A 52 -8.98 48.91 -14.83
CA ARG A 52 -8.52 49.43 -13.54
C ARG A 52 -9.04 48.58 -12.41
N SER A 53 -8.24 48.43 -11.36
CA SER A 53 -8.65 47.71 -10.15
C SER A 53 -9.62 48.54 -9.30
N ARG A 54 -10.43 47.89 -8.48
CA ARG A 54 -11.28 48.53 -7.44
C ARG A 54 -10.49 49.52 -6.59
N ALA A 55 -9.28 49.16 -6.16
CA ALA A 55 -8.42 50.03 -5.35
C ALA A 55 -8.00 51.32 -6.09
N GLU A 56 -7.75 51.23 -7.40
CA GLU A 56 -7.45 52.41 -8.23
C GLU A 56 -8.68 53.29 -8.44
N LEU A 57 -9.86 52.68 -8.65
CA LEU A 57 -11.12 53.40 -8.78
C LEU A 57 -11.50 54.12 -7.49
N ILE A 58 -11.28 53.50 -6.32
CA ILE A 58 -11.49 54.14 -5.01
C ILE A 58 -10.56 55.34 -4.84
N LYS A 59 -9.30 55.28 -5.28
CA LYS A 59 -8.39 56.45 -5.24
C LYS A 59 -8.89 57.61 -6.10
N MET A 60 -9.61 57.32 -7.18
CA MET A 60 -10.19 58.32 -8.09
C MET A 60 -11.56 58.84 -7.63
N SER A 61 -12.14 58.26 -6.58
CA SER A 61 -13.45 58.69 -6.06
C SER A 61 -13.52 60.15 -5.63
N ASN A 62 -12.36 60.75 -5.31
CA ASN A 62 -12.23 62.15 -4.92
C ASN A 62 -12.24 63.12 -6.11
N GLU A 63 -12.24 62.63 -7.36
CA GLU A 63 -12.31 63.50 -8.53
C GLU A 63 -13.73 64.04 -8.75
N PRO A 64 -13.90 65.34 -9.05
CA PRO A 64 -15.22 65.94 -9.24
C PRO A 64 -16.02 65.33 -10.39
N ALA A 65 -15.33 64.73 -11.37
CA ALA A 65 -15.96 64.06 -12.50
C ALA A 65 -16.35 62.59 -12.21
N PHE A 66 -15.92 62.01 -11.09
CA PHE A 66 -16.11 60.58 -10.79
C PHE A 66 -17.59 60.18 -10.72
N ALA A 67 -18.47 61.07 -10.25
CA ALA A 67 -19.91 60.85 -10.20
C ALA A 67 -20.56 60.63 -11.58
N SER A 68 -19.89 61.05 -12.66
CA SER A 68 -20.35 60.90 -14.04
C SER A 68 -19.77 59.68 -14.76
N TRP A 69 -18.91 58.91 -14.08
CA TRP A 69 -18.22 57.77 -14.69
C TRP A 69 -19.00 56.47 -14.49
N GLU A 70 -18.87 55.58 -15.45
CA GLU A 70 -19.46 54.24 -15.39
C GLU A 70 -18.36 53.18 -15.40
N VAL A 71 -18.66 52.00 -14.89
CA VAL A 71 -17.74 50.87 -14.85
C VAL A 71 -18.45 49.60 -15.30
N SER A 72 -17.75 48.71 -15.98
CA SER A 72 -18.28 47.41 -16.41
C SER A 72 -17.31 46.26 -16.16
N PRO A 73 -17.79 45.04 -15.87
CA PRO A 73 -16.92 43.86 -15.71
C PRO A 73 -16.16 43.51 -16.99
N LEU A 74 -14.98 42.91 -16.85
CA LEU A 74 -14.16 42.46 -17.99
C LEU A 74 -14.87 41.44 -18.90
N GLY A 75 -15.75 40.61 -18.34
CA GLY A 75 -16.47 39.57 -19.08
C GLY A 75 -17.71 40.06 -19.83
N ASN A 76 -18.26 41.22 -19.45
CA ASN A 76 -19.44 41.79 -20.09
C ASN A 76 -19.41 43.32 -20.07
N ALA A 77 -18.93 43.92 -21.16
CA ALA A 77 -18.77 45.36 -21.30
C ALA A 77 -20.10 46.13 -21.41
N ALA A 78 -21.22 45.43 -21.65
CA ALA A 78 -22.55 46.04 -21.73
C ALA A 78 -23.16 46.32 -20.34
N ASP A 79 -22.72 45.62 -19.30
CA ASP A 79 -23.24 45.74 -17.94
C ASP A 79 -22.57 46.94 -17.23
N ARG A 80 -23.00 48.16 -17.61
CA ARG A 80 -22.47 49.41 -17.05
C ARG A 80 -23.21 49.79 -15.80
N VAL A 81 -22.47 50.09 -14.74
CA VAL A 81 -22.99 50.62 -13.47
C VAL A 81 -22.23 51.90 -13.09
N PRO A 82 -22.82 52.82 -12.31
CA PRO A 82 -22.11 54.00 -11.83
C PRO A 82 -20.82 53.63 -11.07
N ALA A 83 -19.73 54.35 -11.29
CA ALA A 83 -18.44 54.05 -10.66
C ALA A 83 -18.51 54.06 -9.11
N SER A 84 -19.46 54.82 -8.53
CA SER A 84 -19.72 54.86 -7.09
C SER A 84 -20.17 53.52 -6.50
N SER A 85 -20.89 52.67 -7.25
CA SER A 85 -21.38 51.38 -6.71
C SER A 85 -20.27 50.39 -6.38
N ILE A 86 -19.09 50.59 -6.98
CA ILE A 86 -17.88 49.80 -6.71
C ILE A 86 -17.16 50.29 -5.45
N VAL A 87 -17.39 51.52 -5.00
CA VAL A 87 -16.81 52.01 -3.73
C VAL A 87 -17.56 51.39 -2.54
N ASP A 88 -18.86 51.14 -2.68
CA ASP A 88 -19.73 50.69 -1.59
C ASP A 88 -19.84 49.16 -1.44
N SER A 89 -19.38 48.38 -2.43
CA SER A 89 -19.48 46.91 -2.35
C SER A 89 -18.35 46.31 -1.49
N ALA A 90 -18.67 45.33 -0.64
CA ALA A 90 -17.68 44.66 0.20
C ALA A 90 -16.69 43.81 -0.61
N GLU A 91 -15.45 43.74 -0.13
CA GLU A 91 -14.36 42.98 -0.74
C GLU A 91 -14.74 41.49 -0.84
N LYS A 92 -14.50 40.87 -2.00
CA LYS A 92 -14.87 39.46 -2.24
C LYS A 92 -13.92 38.55 -1.45
N ILE A 93 -14.46 37.84 -0.46
CA ILE A 93 -13.70 36.86 0.33
C ILE A 93 -13.24 35.72 -0.58
N ILE A 94 -11.91 35.53 -0.67
CA ILE A 94 -11.29 34.46 -1.45
C ILE A 94 -11.40 33.17 -0.65
N HIS A 95 -12.10 32.17 -1.19
CA HIS A 95 -12.12 30.82 -0.62
C HIS A 95 -10.97 29.99 -1.21
N PRO A 96 -10.31 29.14 -0.40
CA PRO A 96 -9.25 28.27 -0.88
C PRO A 96 -9.81 27.20 -1.82
N SER A 97 -9.28 27.12 -3.04
CA SER A 97 -9.73 26.16 -4.06
C SER A 97 -9.18 24.74 -3.88
N ARG A 98 -8.18 24.55 -3.00
CA ARG A 98 -7.51 23.27 -2.79
C ARG A 98 -6.94 23.20 -1.38
N ILE A 99 -7.17 22.06 -0.73
CA ILE A 99 -6.54 21.71 0.54
C ILE A 99 -5.61 20.53 0.27
N ILE A 100 -4.35 20.63 0.72
CA ILE A 100 -3.38 19.53 0.68
C ILE A 100 -3.23 19.03 2.10
N LEU A 101 -3.50 17.74 2.30
CA LEU A 101 -3.40 17.07 3.60
C LEU A 101 -2.27 16.06 3.55
N GLU A 102 -1.33 16.16 4.47
CA GLU A 102 -0.34 15.13 4.72
C GLU A 102 -0.97 14.06 5.62
N VAL A 103 -0.87 12.80 5.19
CA VAL A 103 -1.33 11.64 5.97
C VAL A 103 -0.15 10.68 6.07
N VAL A 104 0.12 10.18 7.29
CA VAL A 104 1.27 9.30 7.58
C VAL A 104 1.22 8.02 6.74
N ASP A 105 0.03 7.49 6.50
CA ASP A 105 -0.23 6.26 5.75
C ASP A 105 -1.39 6.45 4.74
N SER A 106 -2.15 5.40 4.46
CA SER A 106 -3.37 5.48 3.66
C SER A 106 -4.47 6.25 4.42
N PRO A 107 -5.29 7.08 3.72
CA PRO A 107 -6.43 7.76 4.34
C PRO A 107 -7.33 6.78 5.09
N SER A 108 -7.71 7.12 6.34
CA SER A 108 -8.64 6.30 7.12
C SER A 108 -10.01 6.25 6.45
N ALA A 109 -10.77 5.17 6.68
CA ALA A 109 -12.13 5.04 6.14
C ALA A 109 -13.05 6.19 6.60
N SER A 110 -12.88 6.66 7.84
CA SER A 110 -13.61 7.81 8.39
C SER A 110 -13.34 9.12 7.65
N LEU A 111 -12.08 9.34 7.23
CA LEU A 111 -11.71 10.54 6.47
C LEU A 111 -12.30 10.50 5.06
N LEU A 112 -12.29 9.33 4.41
CA LEU A 112 -12.90 9.15 3.09
C LEU A 112 -14.40 9.41 3.12
N GLN A 113 -15.08 8.93 4.16
CA GLN A 113 -16.52 9.15 4.35
C GLN A 113 -16.85 10.63 4.59
N PHE A 114 -16.09 11.32 5.44
CA PHE A 114 -16.25 12.76 5.66
C PHE A 114 -16.07 13.56 4.35
N ILE A 115 -15.10 13.18 3.53
CA ILE A 115 -14.85 13.80 2.23
C ILE A 115 -16.05 13.62 1.31
N GLU A 116 -16.61 12.42 1.24
CA GLU A 116 -17.77 12.08 0.41
C GLU A 116 -19.05 12.78 0.88
N GLU A 117 -19.35 12.76 2.18
CA GLU A 117 -20.54 13.39 2.77
C GLU A 117 -20.58 14.91 2.58
N ASN A 118 -19.41 15.55 2.59
CA ASN A 118 -19.30 17.00 2.38
C ASN A 118 -19.13 17.38 0.90
N GLY A 119 -19.20 16.42 -0.02
CA GLY A 119 -19.06 16.66 -1.46
C GLY A 119 -17.66 17.13 -1.88
N TYR A 120 -16.64 16.80 -1.09
CA TYR A 120 -15.24 17.05 -1.43
C TYR A 120 -14.75 15.95 -2.37
N GLU A 121 -14.10 16.32 -3.47
CA GLU A 121 -13.53 15.34 -4.39
C GLU A 121 -12.05 15.09 -4.07
N LEU A 122 -11.71 13.84 -3.75
CA LEU A 122 -10.33 13.39 -3.53
C LEU A 122 -9.62 13.19 -4.88
N ASN A 123 -8.44 13.77 -5.04
CA ASN A 123 -7.58 13.52 -6.21
C ASN A 123 -7.06 12.06 -6.18
N ARG A 124 -7.88 11.11 -6.64
CA ARG A 124 -7.52 9.69 -6.75
C ARG A 124 -6.73 9.48 -8.03
N GLU A 125 -5.41 9.56 -7.92
CA GLU A 125 -4.62 8.57 -8.66
C GLU A 125 -5.01 7.20 -8.12
N PHE A 126 -5.54 6.35 -9.00
CA PHE A 126 -5.99 4.98 -8.72
C PHE A 126 -5.35 4.33 -7.47
N PRO A 127 -6.14 3.68 -6.59
CA PRO A 127 -5.62 2.82 -5.55
C PRO A 127 -5.05 1.53 -6.18
N LYS A 128 -3.91 1.65 -6.89
CA LYS A 128 -3.13 0.49 -7.35
C LYS A 128 -2.68 -0.38 -6.18
N GLN A 129 -2.64 0.18 -4.97
CA GLN A 129 -2.27 -0.54 -3.76
C GLN A 129 -3.28 -1.64 -3.39
N ASP A 130 -4.59 -1.46 -3.63
CA ASP A 130 -5.59 -2.48 -3.26
C ASP A 130 -5.54 -3.69 -4.21
N LEU A 131 -5.39 -3.44 -5.51
CA LEU A 131 -5.20 -4.52 -6.50
C LEU A 131 -3.86 -5.25 -6.30
N ILE A 132 -2.78 -4.52 -6.01
CA ILE A 132 -1.47 -5.12 -5.73
C ILE A 132 -1.51 -5.93 -4.43
N LYS A 133 -2.10 -5.39 -3.35
CA LYS A 133 -2.27 -6.12 -2.08
C LYS A 133 -3.11 -7.38 -2.26
N LYS A 134 -4.22 -7.32 -3.00
CA LYS A 134 -5.05 -8.48 -3.32
C LYS A 134 -4.30 -9.51 -4.17
N ALA A 135 -3.54 -9.08 -5.18
CA ALA A 135 -2.73 -9.97 -6.01
C ALA A 135 -1.63 -10.67 -5.19
N ILE A 136 -0.91 -9.91 -4.36
CA ILE A 136 0.13 -10.45 -3.47
C ILE A 136 -0.48 -11.43 -2.45
N SER A 137 -1.62 -11.08 -1.85
CA SER A 137 -2.30 -11.95 -0.89
C SER A 137 -2.82 -13.24 -1.56
N GLY A 138 -3.37 -13.14 -2.76
CA GLY A 138 -3.78 -14.29 -3.57
C GLY A 138 -2.60 -15.19 -3.94
N LEU A 139 -1.45 -14.61 -4.29
CA LEU A 139 -0.22 -15.34 -4.56
C LEU A 139 0.27 -16.08 -3.30
N PHE A 140 0.27 -15.43 -2.13
CA PHE A 140 0.64 -16.08 -0.87
C PHE A 140 -0.33 -17.20 -0.48
N LEU A 141 -1.63 -17.00 -0.66
CA LEU A 141 -2.64 -18.04 -0.41
C LEU A 141 -2.42 -19.24 -1.34
N GLY A 142 -2.18 -18.99 -2.62
CA GLY A 142 -1.86 -20.04 -3.60
C GLY A 142 -0.58 -20.80 -3.26
N MET A 143 0.48 -20.08 -2.88
CA MET A 143 1.74 -20.68 -2.44
C MET A 143 1.57 -21.50 -1.16
N GLY A 144 0.78 -21.02 -0.20
CA GLY A 144 0.43 -21.75 1.01
C GLY A 144 -0.36 -23.03 0.70
N GLY A 145 -1.32 -22.97 -0.22
CA GLY A 145 -2.09 -24.13 -0.68
C GLY A 145 -1.22 -25.19 -1.36
N ILE A 146 -0.37 -24.78 -2.30
CA ILE A 146 0.58 -25.68 -2.98
C ILE A 146 1.58 -26.27 -1.98
N GLY A 147 2.13 -25.45 -1.09
CA GLY A 147 3.04 -25.89 -0.04
C GLY A 147 2.41 -26.90 0.91
N GLY A 148 1.15 -26.69 1.31
CA GLY A 148 0.37 -27.63 2.12
C GLY A 148 0.15 -28.97 1.42
N LEU A 149 -0.21 -28.94 0.13
CA LEU A 149 -0.38 -30.15 -0.67
C LEU A 149 0.93 -30.94 -0.80
N LEU A 150 2.05 -30.26 -1.09
CA LEU A 150 3.37 -30.88 -1.16
C LEU A 150 3.80 -31.45 0.19
N SER A 151 3.45 -30.79 1.28
CA SER A 151 3.72 -31.28 2.64
C SER A 151 2.98 -32.58 2.95
N LEU A 152 1.69 -32.68 2.56
CA LEU A 152 0.92 -33.93 2.67
C LEU A 152 1.52 -35.04 1.80
N LEU A 153 1.88 -34.72 0.55
CA LEU A 153 2.51 -35.66 -0.37
C LEU A 153 3.85 -36.17 0.17
N SER A 154 4.64 -35.29 0.79
CA SER A 154 5.92 -35.63 1.42
C SER A 154 5.73 -36.66 2.54
N ILE A 155 4.75 -36.43 3.44
CA ILE A 155 4.43 -37.37 4.52
C ILE A 155 4.07 -38.75 3.94
N SER A 156 3.19 -38.80 2.93
CA SER A 156 2.75 -40.05 2.31
C SER A 156 3.88 -40.79 1.58
N THR A 157 4.66 -40.05 0.80
CA THR A 157 5.80 -40.60 0.03
C THR A 157 6.85 -41.16 0.99
N PHE A 158 7.11 -40.45 2.08
CA PHE A 158 8.05 -40.89 3.10
C PHE A 158 7.55 -42.15 3.81
N ALA A 159 6.30 -42.15 4.25
CA ALA A 159 5.66 -43.30 4.90
C ALA A 159 5.78 -44.57 4.03
N THR A 160 5.48 -44.44 2.73
CA THR A 160 5.59 -45.54 1.76
C THR A 160 7.04 -46.00 1.58
N SER A 161 7.96 -45.05 1.42
CA SER A 161 9.39 -45.35 1.25
C SER A 161 9.98 -46.05 2.48
N TYR A 162 9.58 -45.64 3.68
CA TYR A 162 10.09 -46.23 4.92
C TYR A 162 9.47 -47.60 5.21
N ARG A 163 8.19 -47.81 4.84
CA ARG A 163 7.59 -49.15 4.83
C ARG A 163 8.43 -50.12 4.00
N LEU A 164 8.87 -49.71 2.82
CA LEU A 164 9.77 -50.51 1.98
C LEU A 164 11.11 -50.82 2.67
N VAL A 165 11.69 -49.85 3.40
CA VAL A 165 12.91 -50.07 4.19
C VAL A 165 12.70 -51.14 5.27
N VAL A 166 11.56 -51.11 5.98
CA VAL A 166 11.21 -52.12 6.98
C VAL A 166 11.02 -53.48 6.31
N THR A 167 10.29 -53.55 5.20
CA THR A 167 10.05 -54.80 4.45
C THR A 167 11.34 -55.42 3.90
N ARG A 168 12.29 -54.61 3.41
CA ARG A 168 13.60 -55.14 2.96
C ARG A 168 14.42 -55.74 4.09
N ALA A 169 14.24 -55.23 5.31
CA ALA A 169 14.87 -55.76 6.52
C ALA A 169 14.01 -56.81 7.25
N ALA A 170 12.95 -57.32 6.62
CA ALA A 170 11.95 -58.18 7.25
C ALA A 170 12.54 -59.44 7.87
N GLU A 171 13.46 -60.11 7.19
CA GLU A 171 14.05 -61.37 7.67
C GLU A 171 14.79 -61.18 9.00
N HIS A 172 15.69 -60.19 9.04
CA HIS A 172 16.42 -59.84 10.27
C HIS A 172 15.48 -59.36 11.38
N ALA A 173 14.50 -58.51 11.04
CA ALA A 173 13.54 -58.00 12.01
C ALA A 173 12.66 -59.12 12.58
N ARG A 174 12.21 -60.07 11.74
CA ARG A 174 11.44 -61.24 12.16
C ARG A 174 12.26 -62.16 13.05
N ASN A 175 13.54 -62.39 12.74
CA ASN A 175 14.42 -63.18 13.61
C ASN A 175 14.56 -62.56 15.00
N LEU A 176 14.71 -61.24 15.11
CA LEU A 176 14.71 -60.55 16.41
C LEU A 176 13.38 -60.76 17.16
N LEU A 177 12.25 -60.66 16.47
CA LEU A 177 10.93 -60.88 17.09
C LEU A 177 10.78 -62.34 17.59
N LEU A 178 11.28 -63.32 16.83
CA LEU A 178 11.28 -64.74 17.23
C LEU A 178 12.24 -65.04 18.39
N LEU A 179 13.33 -64.27 18.51
CA LEU A 179 14.26 -64.34 19.65
C LEU A 179 13.70 -63.69 20.93
N GLY A 180 12.47 -63.17 20.90
CA GLY A 180 11.78 -62.61 22.06
C GLY A 180 11.90 -61.09 22.22
N PHE A 181 12.50 -60.37 21.26
CA PHE A 181 12.49 -58.91 21.29
C PHE A 181 11.06 -58.38 21.08
N SER A 182 10.68 -57.35 21.83
CA SER A 182 9.36 -56.76 21.70
C SER A 182 9.22 -55.97 20.39
N ARG A 183 8.00 -55.92 19.85
CA ARG A 183 7.64 -55.12 18.66
C ARG A 183 8.06 -53.65 18.80
N ASN A 184 7.90 -53.10 20.00
CA ASN A 184 8.27 -51.72 20.30
C ASN A 184 9.79 -51.51 20.19
N GLN A 185 10.60 -52.42 20.76
CA GLN A 185 12.06 -52.35 20.67
C GLN A 185 12.55 -52.39 19.23
N VAL A 186 12.02 -53.31 18.41
CA VAL A 186 12.39 -53.41 16.99
C VAL A 186 11.98 -52.15 16.23
N SER A 187 10.75 -51.65 16.43
CA SER A 187 10.25 -50.43 15.78
C SER A 187 11.04 -49.17 16.17
N GLN A 188 11.49 -49.06 17.42
CA GLN A 188 12.24 -47.92 17.91
C GLN A 188 13.61 -47.79 17.24
N ILE A 189 14.23 -48.90 16.84
CA ILE A 189 15.50 -48.89 16.09
C ILE A 189 15.30 -48.23 14.73
N PHE A 190 14.24 -48.63 14.00
CA PHE A 190 13.86 -48.01 12.74
C PHE A 190 13.50 -46.54 12.93
N PHE A 191 12.68 -46.22 13.93
CA PHE A 191 12.25 -44.85 14.20
C PHE A 191 13.41 -43.91 14.61
N SER A 192 14.40 -44.39 15.38
CA SER A 192 15.57 -43.60 15.76
C SER A 192 16.45 -43.27 14.54
N ARG A 193 16.63 -44.22 13.63
CA ARG A 193 17.34 -43.99 12.35
C ARG A 193 16.58 -42.99 11.48
N PHE A 194 15.26 -43.13 11.41
CA PHE A 194 14.38 -42.16 10.76
C PHE A 194 14.57 -40.75 11.33
N LEU A 195 14.46 -40.58 12.65
CA LEU A 195 14.59 -39.27 13.28
C LEU A 195 15.94 -38.61 12.98
N ARG A 196 17.02 -39.38 12.99
CA ARG A 196 18.35 -38.87 12.63
C ARG A 196 18.36 -38.30 11.22
N LEU A 197 17.84 -39.03 10.24
CA LEU A 197 17.75 -38.56 8.85
C LEU A 197 16.82 -37.35 8.73
N PHE A 198 15.67 -37.39 9.39
CA PHE A 198 14.69 -36.32 9.39
C PHE A 198 15.29 -34.99 9.89
N PHE A 199 15.95 -35.00 11.06
CA PHE A 199 16.56 -33.78 11.60
C PHE A 199 17.74 -33.28 10.77
N TRP A 200 18.51 -34.16 10.13
CA TRP A 200 19.54 -33.73 9.17
C TRP A 200 18.94 -33.01 7.97
N VAL A 201 17.87 -33.54 7.38
CA VAL A 201 17.19 -32.92 6.24
C VAL A 201 16.50 -31.62 6.66
N LEU A 202 15.76 -31.63 7.77
CA LEU A 202 15.05 -30.45 8.29
C LEU A 202 16.02 -29.31 8.63
N GLY A 203 17.12 -29.62 9.32
CA GLY A 203 18.17 -28.66 9.64
C GLY A 203 18.84 -28.11 8.39
N GLY A 204 19.17 -28.97 7.43
CA GLY A 204 19.72 -28.56 6.13
C GLY A 204 18.78 -27.62 5.37
N SER A 205 17.48 -27.95 5.30
CA SER A 205 16.45 -27.10 4.69
C SER A 205 16.30 -25.76 5.40
N PHE A 206 16.37 -25.74 6.74
CA PHE A 206 16.31 -24.52 7.53
C PHE A 206 17.50 -23.59 7.24
N ILE A 207 18.71 -24.14 7.24
CA ILE A 207 19.95 -23.40 6.94
C ILE A 207 19.90 -22.84 5.50
N LEU A 208 19.49 -23.67 4.54
CA LEU A 208 19.36 -23.24 3.14
C LEU A 208 18.32 -22.12 2.98
N GLY A 209 17.18 -22.24 3.65
CA GLY A 209 16.15 -21.19 3.68
C GLY A 209 16.67 -19.90 4.30
N HIS A 210 17.40 -19.99 5.41
CA HIS A 210 18.02 -18.84 6.06
C HIS A 210 19.04 -18.14 5.14
N ALA A 211 19.92 -18.92 4.50
CA ALA A 211 20.91 -18.42 3.55
C ALA A 211 20.26 -17.72 2.35
N THR A 212 19.20 -18.31 1.81
CA THR A 212 18.44 -17.72 0.69
C THR A 212 17.79 -16.41 1.11
N LYS A 213 17.16 -16.36 2.29
CA LYS A 213 16.57 -15.11 2.83
C LYS A 213 17.63 -14.04 3.04
N TYR A 214 18.78 -14.40 3.60
CA TYR A 214 19.89 -13.49 3.81
C TYR A 214 20.40 -12.89 2.48
N PHE A 215 20.55 -13.72 1.46
CA PHE A 215 20.92 -13.25 0.12
C PHE A 215 19.89 -12.28 -0.48
N LEU A 216 18.59 -12.55 -0.30
CA LEU A 216 17.52 -11.66 -0.74
C LEU A 216 17.51 -10.33 0.02
N LEU A 217 17.81 -10.33 1.31
CA LEU A 217 17.91 -9.11 2.12
C LEU A 217 19.03 -8.18 1.60
N ILE A 218 20.18 -8.74 1.25
CA ILE A 218 21.28 -7.97 0.65
C ILE A 218 20.82 -7.31 -0.65
N LYS A 219 20.09 -8.05 -1.51
CA LYS A 219 19.54 -7.50 -2.76
C LYS A 219 18.45 -6.46 -2.52
N ALA A 220 17.60 -6.64 -1.51
CA ALA A 220 16.56 -5.68 -1.15
C ALA A 220 17.13 -4.35 -0.65
N ALA A 221 18.22 -4.40 0.13
CA ALA A 221 18.91 -3.20 0.62
C ALA A 221 19.43 -2.31 -0.53
N GLN A 222 19.83 -2.91 -1.66
CA GLN A 222 20.25 -2.15 -2.86
C GLN A 222 19.14 -1.30 -3.47
N ILE A 223 17.87 -1.64 -3.18
CA ILE A 223 16.67 -0.96 -3.69
C ILE A 223 16.03 -0.10 -2.58
N ASN A 224 16.76 0.21 -1.50
CA ASN A 224 16.29 0.95 -0.33
C ASN A 224 15.05 0.32 0.36
N LEU A 225 14.88 -1.01 0.28
CA LEU A 225 13.84 -1.73 1.01
C LEU A 225 14.42 -2.33 2.29
N SER A 226 13.86 -1.93 3.44
CA SER A 226 14.20 -2.48 4.76
C SER A 226 13.20 -3.56 5.16
N PHE A 227 13.70 -4.74 5.51
CA PHE A 227 12.90 -5.85 6.01
C PHE A 227 13.49 -6.40 7.30
N PRO A 228 12.65 -6.92 8.22
CA PRO A 228 13.13 -7.55 9.44
C PRO A 228 14.01 -8.77 9.14
N SER A 229 15.11 -8.87 9.86
CA SER A 229 16.05 -9.99 9.81
C SER A 229 15.48 -11.25 10.46
N GLY A 230 15.89 -12.43 9.99
CA GLY A 230 15.49 -13.71 10.56
C GLY A 230 14.10 -14.19 10.14
N PHE A 231 13.69 -15.40 10.55
CA PHE A 231 12.36 -15.92 10.26
C PHE A 231 11.32 -15.32 11.19
N SER A 232 10.08 -15.20 10.70
CA SER A 232 8.98 -14.76 11.56
C SER A 232 8.66 -15.84 12.60
N PRO A 233 8.24 -15.47 13.83
CA PRO A 233 7.89 -16.45 14.86
C PRO A 233 6.82 -17.45 14.41
N GLU A 234 5.85 -17.00 13.63
CA GLU A 234 4.76 -17.82 13.09
C GLU A 234 5.28 -18.92 12.16
N SER A 235 6.30 -18.60 11.35
CA SER A 235 6.94 -19.56 10.45
C SER A 235 7.65 -20.67 11.23
N LEU A 236 8.29 -20.32 12.36
CA LEU A 236 8.97 -21.27 13.23
C LEU A 236 7.99 -22.19 13.97
N ILE A 237 6.87 -21.62 14.46
CA ILE A 237 5.79 -22.39 15.08
C ILE A 237 5.22 -23.38 14.07
N LEU A 238 4.92 -22.94 12.85
CA LEU A 238 4.39 -23.81 11.79
C LEU A 238 5.36 -24.94 11.44
N LEU A 239 6.66 -24.64 11.33
CA LEU A 239 7.71 -25.63 11.09
C LEU A 239 7.75 -26.68 12.21
N GLY A 240 7.66 -26.24 13.47
CA GLY A 240 7.62 -27.12 14.64
C GLY A 240 6.39 -28.03 14.63
N VAL A 241 5.20 -27.46 14.41
CA VAL A 241 3.93 -28.22 14.32
C VAL A 241 4.00 -29.24 13.18
N TYR A 242 4.46 -28.83 12.00
CA TYR A 242 4.64 -29.72 10.86
C TYR A 242 5.63 -30.85 11.18
N GLY A 243 6.77 -30.53 11.79
CA GLY A 243 7.77 -31.53 12.18
C GLY A 243 7.23 -32.56 13.16
N VAL A 244 6.47 -32.12 14.18
CA VAL A 244 5.81 -33.02 15.13
C VAL A 244 4.79 -33.91 14.43
N LEU A 245 3.94 -33.34 13.57
CA LEU A 245 2.95 -34.09 12.81
C LEU A 245 3.62 -35.12 11.88
N PHE A 246 4.66 -34.71 11.17
CA PHE A 246 5.43 -35.57 10.27
C PHE A 246 6.04 -36.75 11.01
N CYS A 247 6.68 -36.51 12.16
CA CYS A 247 7.26 -37.57 12.98
C CYS A 247 6.18 -38.50 13.56
N TRP A 248 5.05 -37.95 14.01
CA TRP A 248 3.96 -38.71 14.60
C TRP A 248 3.31 -39.68 13.59
N ILE A 249 3.00 -39.19 12.38
CA ILE A 249 2.43 -40.05 11.33
C ILE A 249 3.42 -41.15 10.94
N ASN A 250 4.68 -40.79 10.70
CA ASN A 250 5.68 -41.76 10.28
C ASN A 250 6.02 -42.78 11.38
N LYS A 251 5.98 -42.39 12.65
CA LYS A 251 6.10 -43.32 13.78
C LYS A 251 5.04 -44.41 13.71
N LYS A 252 3.77 -44.03 13.56
CA LYS A 252 2.65 -44.98 13.45
C LYS A 252 2.82 -45.93 12.27
N VAL A 253 3.25 -45.42 11.12
CA VAL A 253 3.47 -46.25 9.91
C VAL A 253 4.60 -47.25 10.14
N ILE A 254 5.69 -46.84 10.78
CA ILE A 254 6.83 -47.71 11.09
C ILE A 254 6.43 -48.81 12.08
N GLU A 255 5.75 -48.45 13.16
CA GLU A 255 5.24 -49.39 14.16
C GLU A 255 4.32 -50.43 13.51
N GLN A 256 3.35 -49.98 12.70
CA GLN A 256 2.45 -50.88 11.98
C GLN A 256 3.21 -51.80 11.01
N SER A 257 4.17 -51.27 10.27
CA SER A 257 4.96 -52.04 9.31
C SER A 257 5.78 -53.14 9.97
N VAL A 258 6.25 -52.94 11.21
CA VAL A 258 6.96 -53.97 11.99
C VAL A 258 5.99 -55.01 12.54
N ILE A 259 4.80 -54.59 13.00
CA ILE A 259 3.75 -55.51 13.47
C ILE A 259 3.34 -56.48 12.35
N ASP A 260 3.20 -55.97 11.13
CA ASP A 260 2.81 -56.74 9.95
C ASP A 260 3.85 -57.79 9.52
N LEU A 261 5.08 -57.79 10.05
CA LEU A 261 6.13 -58.77 9.70
C LEU A 261 5.90 -60.17 10.27
N ILE A 262 5.14 -60.28 11.36
CA ILE A 262 4.82 -61.55 12.03
C ILE A 262 3.49 -62.12 11.54
N ARG A 263 2.63 -61.28 10.96
CA ARG A 263 1.32 -61.67 10.45
C ARG A 263 1.44 -62.37 9.09
#